data_AF-A0A6B0ZIX5-F1
#
_entry.id   AF-A0A6B0ZIX5-F1
#
_cell.length_a   1.000
_cell.length_b   1.000
_cell.length_c   1.000
_cell.angle_alpha   90.00
_cell.angle_beta   90.00
_cell.angle_gamma   90.00
#
_symmetry.space_group_name_H-M   'P 1'
#
loop_
_entity.id
_entity.type
_entity.pdbx_description
1 polymer ?
#
loop_
_entity_poly.entity_id
_entity_poly.type
_entity_poly.pdbx_seq_one_letter_code
_entity_poly.pdbx_strand_id
1 'polypeptide(L)'
;TSRGGATGWADMRAAYEALDPETQRRLAGMRAYHSLYYSQSRSGYMPTRTEGGGYYMYGFHDLEPSLRPLVKVHPETGRPNLLIGRHAYGIVGMSERESEAFLDELNAEACQPPRIHHHQWSAGDAALWDNRRLMHRGTPFDMTEPRVMWHTRIAGDPATELADNHLGSQQRSGADVMGEDTLIVG
;
A
#
# COMPACT_ATOMS: atom_id res chain seq x y z
N THR A 1 -17.27 -8.91 -16.39
CA THR A 1 -16.28 -8.88 -17.47
C THR A 1 -16.11 -10.27 -18.07
N SER A 2 -15.96 -10.37 -19.38
CA SER A 2 -15.83 -11.59 -20.17
C SER A 2 -14.38 -12.06 -20.34
N ARG A 3 -13.39 -11.15 -20.23
CA ARG A 3 -11.94 -11.44 -20.34
C ARG A 3 -11.12 -10.49 -19.45
N GLY A 4 -10.00 -10.99 -18.93
CA GLY A 4 -9.11 -10.21 -18.06
C GLY A 4 -9.69 -10.00 -16.66
N GLY A 5 -9.32 -8.89 -16.01
CA GLY A 5 -9.90 -8.49 -14.72
C GLY A 5 -9.51 -9.41 -13.55
N ALA A 6 -8.44 -10.18 -13.72
CA ALA A 6 -7.80 -10.92 -12.65
C ALA A 6 -7.34 -9.98 -11.54
N THR A 7 -7.16 -10.51 -10.34
CA THR A 7 -6.41 -9.80 -9.29
C THR A 7 -5.01 -10.41 -9.23
N GLY A 8 -3.99 -9.57 -9.29
CA GLY A 8 -2.61 -9.93 -9.05
C GLY A 8 -2.22 -9.62 -7.60
N TRP A 9 -1.47 -10.52 -6.95
CA TRP A 9 -0.80 -10.28 -5.67
C TRP A 9 0.69 -10.58 -5.82
N ALA A 10 1.52 -9.79 -5.14
CA ALA A 10 2.95 -9.99 -5.06
C ALA A 10 3.38 -10.21 -3.60
N ASP A 11 4.13 -11.28 -3.31
CA ASP A 11 4.64 -11.61 -1.97
C ASP A 11 5.83 -10.71 -1.60
N MET A 12 5.58 -9.71 -0.76
CA MET A 12 6.59 -8.72 -0.35
C MET A 12 7.63 -9.26 0.63
N ARG A 13 7.33 -10.38 1.28
CA ARG A 13 8.31 -11.12 2.08
C ARG A 13 9.25 -11.87 1.15
N ALA A 14 8.71 -12.59 0.16
CA ALA A 14 9.54 -13.26 -0.85
C ALA A 14 10.37 -12.25 -1.66
N ALA A 15 9.83 -11.04 -1.91
CA ALA A 15 10.57 -9.95 -2.54
C ALA A 15 11.75 -9.50 -1.68
N TYR A 16 11.52 -9.26 -0.39
CA TYR A 16 12.60 -8.91 0.55
C TYR A 16 13.68 -10.00 0.63
N GLU A 17 13.29 -11.26 0.69
CA GLU A 17 14.20 -12.42 0.78
C GLU A 17 15.04 -12.63 -0.49
N ALA A 18 14.58 -12.12 -1.63
CA ALA A 18 15.32 -12.20 -2.89
C ALA A 18 16.38 -11.09 -3.04
N LEU A 19 16.31 -10.03 -2.23
CA LEU A 19 17.30 -8.95 -2.24
C LEU A 19 18.64 -9.45 -1.72
N ASP A 20 19.72 -8.92 -2.29
CA ASP A 20 21.06 -9.18 -1.77
C ASP A 20 21.23 -8.53 -0.36
N PRO A 21 22.17 -9.04 0.46
CA PRO A 21 22.35 -8.56 1.83
C PRO A 21 22.71 -7.07 1.94
N GLU A 22 23.36 -6.48 0.94
CA GLU A 22 23.69 -5.04 0.94
C GLU A 22 22.42 -4.21 0.75
N THR A 23 21.58 -4.58 -0.20
CA THR A 23 20.28 -3.93 -0.40
C THR A 23 19.38 -4.07 0.83
N GLN A 24 19.32 -5.25 1.45
CA GLN A 24 18.57 -5.44 2.70
C GLN A 24 19.05 -4.51 3.83
N ARG A 25 20.38 -4.36 4.00
CA ARG A 25 20.95 -3.45 5.00
C ARG A 25 20.65 -2.00 4.68
N ARG A 26 20.73 -1.60 3.41
CA ARG A 26 20.40 -0.24 2.97
C ARG A 26 18.95 0.12 3.31
N LEU A 27 18.02 -0.81 3.10
CA LEU A 27 16.59 -0.58 3.33
C LEU A 27 16.18 -0.53 4.80
N ALA A 28 16.91 -1.19 5.70
CA ALA A 28 16.49 -1.41 7.10
C ALA A 28 16.19 -0.12 7.91
N GLY A 29 16.77 1.02 7.52
CA GLY A 29 16.54 2.32 8.16
C GLY A 29 15.74 3.32 7.33
N MET A 30 15.35 2.97 6.11
CA MET A 30 14.70 3.89 5.18
C MET A 30 13.21 4.02 5.50
N ARG A 31 12.70 5.24 5.37
CA ARG A 31 11.28 5.58 5.53
C ARG A 31 10.81 6.40 4.33
N ALA A 32 9.56 6.19 3.93
CA ALA A 32 8.89 6.96 2.90
C ALA A 32 7.50 7.40 3.37
N TYR A 33 7.01 8.48 2.79
CA TYR A 33 5.63 8.91 2.97
C TYR A 33 4.71 8.07 2.08
N HIS A 34 3.51 7.78 2.55
CA HIS A 34 2.46 7.09 1.78
C HIS A 34 1.29 8.04 1.59
N SER A 35 0.94 8.33 0.33
CA SER A 35 -0.17 9.23 -0.01
C SER A 35 -1.01 8.72 -1.17
N LEU A 36 -2.31 8.62 -0.94
CA LEU A 36 -3.27 8.39 -2.02
C LEU A 36 -3.24 9.54 -3.02
N TYR A 37 -3.13 10.78 -2.54
CA TYR A 37 -3.04 11.97 -3.40
C TYR A 37 -1.85 11.91 -4.37
N TYR A 38 -0.65 11.62 -3.88
CA TYR A 38 0.54 11.45 -4.72
C TYR A 38 0.33 10.37 -5.79
N SER A 39 -0.12 9.19 -5.39
CA SER A 39 -0.28 8.07 -6.31
C SER A 39 -1.34 8.29 -7.38
N GLN A 40 -2.36 9.09 -7.08
CA GLN A 40 -3.46 9.41 -7.98
C GLN A 40 -3.06 10.54 -8.94
N SER A 41 -2.26 11.52 -8.47
CA SER A 41 -1.68 12.56 -9.31
C SER A 41 -0.72 11.99 -10.35
N ARG A 42 0.12 11.01 -9.99
CA ARG A 42 0.98 10.27 -10.95
C ARG A 42 0.20 9.55 -12.04
N SER A 43 -1.06 9.19 -11.78
CA SER A 43 -1.94 8.54 -12.76
C SER A 43 -2.86 9.53 -13.50
N GLY A 44 -2.71 10.84 -13.29
CA GLY A 44 -3.53 11.86 -13.92
C GLY A 44 -4.95 11.99 -13.34
N TYR A 45 -5.22 11.38 -12.20
CA TYR A 45 -6.54 11.38 -11.55
C TYR A 45 -6.52 12.25 -10.30
N MET A 46 -6.74 13.55 -10.46
CA MET A 46 -6.87 14.46 -9.31
C MET A 46 -8.28 14.43 -8.75
N PRO A 47 -8.46 14.28 -7.43
CA PRO A 47 -9.80 14.30 -6.84
C PRO A 47 -10.39 15.71 -6.90
N THR A 48 -11.70 15.81 -7.10
CA THR A 48 -12.41 17.08 -6.95
C THR A 48 -12.78 17.27 -5.48
N ARG A 49 -12.50 18.47 -4.93
CA ARG A 49 -12.97 18.85 -3.61
C ARG A 49 -14.48 19.08 -3.62
N THR A 50 -15.14 18.69 -2.53
CA THR A 50 -16.54 19.03 -2.28
C THR A 50 -16.65 20.46 -1.78
N GLU A 51 -17.84 21.07 -1.90
CA GLU A 51 -18.10 22.41 -1.34
C GLU A 51 -17.87 22.48 0.18
N GLY A 52 -17.98 21.34 0.88
CA GLY A 52 -17.71 21.20 2.30
C GLY A 52 -16.24 20.96 2.68
N GLY A 53 -15.30 21.04 1.73
CA GLY A 53 -13.86 20.91 1.98
C GLY A 53 -13.32 19.48 2.03
N GLY A 54 -14.15 18.46 1.82
CA GLY A 54 -13.75 17.06 1.71
C GLY A 54 -13.48 16.61 0.26
N TYR A 55 -13.36 15.31 0.04
CA TYR A 55 -13.18 14.70 -1.28
C TYR A 55 -14.28 13.67 -1.56
N TYR A 56 -14.73 13.58 -2.81
CA TYR A 56 -15.71 12.55 -3.23
C TYR A 56 -15.13 11.12 -3.21
N MET A 57 -13.80 11.00 -3.26
CA MET A 57 -13.11 9.72 -3.33
C MET A 57 -12.65 9.27 -1.95
N TYR A 58 -13.08 8.07 -1.54
CA TYR A 58 -12.71 7.46 -0.26
C TYR A 58 -11.18 7.39 -0.09
N GLY A 59 -10.70 7.72 1.11
CA GLY A 59 -9.29 7.72 1.48
C GLY A 59 -8.51 9.00 1.10
N PHE A 60 -9.15 9.99 0.47
CA PHE A 60 -8.53 11.30 0.28
C PHE A 60 -8.78 12.21 1.48
N HIS A 61 -7.71 12.78 2.01
CA HIS A 61 -7.74 13.71 3.12
C HIS A 61 -6.59 14.71 3.01
N ASP A 62 -6.70 15.84 3.72
CA ASP A 62 -5.64 16.84 3.85
C ASP A 62 -4.70 16.57 5.04
N LEU A 63 -4.82 15.43 5.72
CA LEU A 63 -3.92 15.06 6.81
C LEU A 63 -2.49 14.83 6.32
N GLU A 64 -1.55 14.99 7.25
CA GLU A 64 -0.12 14.68 7.03
C GLU A 64 0.02 13.26 6.47
N PRO A 65 0.72 13.08 5.33
CA PRO A 65 0.99 11.77 4.76
C PRO A 65 1.63 10.81 5.77
N SER A 66 1.21 9.56 5.75
CA SER A 66 1.74 8.55 6.67
C SER A 66 3.21 8.25 6.39
N LEU A 67 4.09 8.45 7.38
CA LEU A 67 5.50 8.08 7.30
C LEU A 67 5.68 6.62 7.74
N ARG A 68 6.20 5.77 6.86
CA ARG A 68 6.32 4.33 7.10
C ARG A 68 7.72 3.82 6.75
N PRO A 69 8.23 2.79 7.43
CA PRO A 69 9.49 2.15 7.06
C PRO A 69 9.34 1.38 5.75
N LEU A 70 10.40 1.30 4.93
CA LEU A 70 10.39 0.48 3.70
C LEU A 70 10.46 -1.01 4.00
N VAL A 71 10.91 -1.39 5.21
CA VAL A 71 10.95 -2.77 5.70
C VAL A 71 10.14 -2.85 6.98
N LYS A 72 9.16 -3.74 7.00
CA LYS A 72 8.34 -4.01 8.17
C LYS A 72 8.54 -5.43 8.64
N VAL A 73 8.67 -5.63 9.95
CA VAL A 73 8.62 -6.97 10.55
C VAL A 73 7.17 -7.33 10.80
N HIS A 74 6.73 -8.46 10.25
CA HIS A 74 5.37 -8.94 10.45
C HIS A 74 5.16 -9.34 11.91
N PRO A 75 4.16 -8.78 12.62
CA PRO A 75 4.05 -8.92 14.07
C PRO A 75 3.80 -10.36 14.54
N GLU A 76 3.07 -11.16 13.76
CA GLU A 76 2.79 -12.55 14.13
C GLU A 76 3.87 -13.55 13.71
N THR A 77 4.58 -13.31 12.59
CA THR A 77 5.53 -14.29 12.05
C THR A 77 6.98 -13.93 12.32
N GLY A 78 7.26 -12.70 12.78
CA GLY A 78 8.61 -12.17 13.00
C GLY A 78 9.44 -12.01 11.73
N ARG A 79 8.83 -12.11 10.53
CA ARG A 79 9.57 -12.08 9.25
C ARG A 79 9.52 -10.69 8.64
N PRO A 80 10.66 -10.17 8.12
CA PRO A 80 10.68 -8.91 7.41
C PRO A 80 9.99 -9.03 6.04
N ASN A 81 9.39 -7.94 5.60
CA ASN A 81 8.82 -7.79 4.27
C ASN A 81 8.92 -6.33 3.80
N LEU A 82 8.85 -6.11 2.49
CA LEU A 82 8.81 -4.76 1.93
C LEU A 82 7.45 -4.10 2.18
N LEU A 83 7.48 -2.87 2.69
CA LEU A 83 6.31 -2.00 2.82
C LEU A 83 6.48 -0.82 1.86
N ILE A 84 6.20 -1.11 0.59
CA ILE A 84 6.32 -0.19 -0.55
C ILE A 84 5.02 -0.20 -1.35
N GLY A 85 5.02 0.46 -2.51
CA GLY A 85 3.89 0.46 -3.45
C GLY A 85 3.73 1.81 -4.13
N ARG A 86 2.68 1.95 -4.95
CA ARG A 86 2.43 3.19 -5.72
C ARG A 86 2.18 4.42 -4.83
N HIS A 87 1.81 4.18 -3.58
CA HIS A 87 1.54 5.23 -2.59
C HIS A 87 2.81 5.78 -1.97
N ALA A 88 3.90 5.02 -1.96
CA ALA A 88 5.16 5.44 -1.37
C ALA A 88 5.81 6.54 -2.21
N TYR A 89 6.34 7.57 -1.54
CA TYR A 89 7.08 8.68 -2.13
C TYR A 89 7.92 9.40 -1.08
N GLY A 90 8.83 10.26 -1.53
CA GLY A 90 9.58 11.16 -0.64
C GLY A 90 10.36 10.42 0.44
N ILE A 91 11.26 9.50 0.06
CA ILE A 91 12.15 8.83 0.99
C ILE A 91 12.95 9.86 1.78
N VAL A 92 12.94 9.74 3.10
CA VAL A 92 13.63 10.65 4.00
C VAL A 92 15.13 10.67 3.68
N GLY A 93 15.65 11.86 3.42
CA GLY A 93 17.07 12.08 3.09
C GLY A 93 17.43 11.92 1.60
N MET A 94 16.45 11.68 0.73
CA MET A 94 16.64 11.66 -0.72
C MET A 94 15.95 12.86 -1.37
N SER A 95 16.43 13.32 -2.52
CA SER A 95 15.65 14.25 -3.34
C SER A 95 14.41 13.55 -3.91
N GLU A 96 13.39 14.32 -4.30
CA GLU A 96 12.14 13.79 -4.88
C GLU A 96 12.41 12.86 -6.07
N ARG A 97 13.26 13.30 -7.00
CA ARG A 97 13.60 12.53 -8.21
C ARG A 97 14.34 11.23 -7.88
N GLU A 98 15.28 11.27 -6.93
CA GLU A 98 16.02 10.08 -6.51
C GLU A 98 15.09 9.10 -5.78
N SER A 99 14.20 9.61 -4.93
CA SER A 99 13.22 8.80 -4.22
C SER A 99 12.28 8.11 -5.19
N GLU A 100 11.75 8.83 -6.19
CA GLU A 100 10.84 8.27 -7.17
C GLU A 100 11.52 7.17 -7.98
N ALA A 101 12.72 7.45 -8.53
CA ALA A 101 13.47 6.48 -9.31
C ALA A 101 13.78 5.21 -8.49
N PHE A 102 14.19 5.37 -7.22
CA PHE A 102 14.50 4.24 -6.35
C PHE A 102 13.26 3.40 -6.01
N LEU A 103 12.12 4.04 -5.71
CA LEU A 103 10.88 3.33 -5.41
C LEU A 103 10.33 2.62 -6.65
N ASP A 104 10.43 3.23 -7.83
CA ASP A 104 10.00 2.61 -9.08
C ASP A 104 10.85 1.36 -9.40
N GLU A 105 12.18 1.44 -9.25
CA GLU A 105 13.08 0.30 -9.41
C GLU A 105 12.78 -0.81 -8.40
N LEU A 106 12.63 -0.46 -7.12
CA LEU A 106 12.34 -1.42 -6.05
C LEU A 106 10.97 -2.09 -6.23
N ASN A 107 9.95 -1.34 -6.66
CA ASN A 107 8.64 -1.89 -7.00
C ASN A 107 8.73 -2.85 -8.19
N ALA A 108 9.48 -2.48 -9.23
CA ALA A 108 9.68 -3.32 -10.41
C ALA A 108 10.36 -4.64 -10.05
N GLU A 109 11.42 -4.61 -9.22
CA GLU A 109 12.12 -5.81 -8.78
C GLU A 109 11.26 -6.67 -7.84
N ALA A 110 10.54 -6.05 -6.89
CA ALA A 110 9.67 -6.76 -5.97
C ALA A 110 8.56 -7.54 -6.72
N CYS A 111 8.05 -6.97 -7.81
CA CYS A 111 6.98 -7.52 -8.63
C CYS A 111 7.50 -8.36 -9.82
N GLN A 112 8.41 -9.30 -9.55
CA GLN A 112 8.85 -10.29 -10.55
C GLN A 112 8.44 -11.72 -10.18
N PRO A 113 8.29 -12.63 -11.17
CA PRO A 113 8.20 -14.05 -10.90
C PRO A 113 9.38 -14.57 -10.06
N PRO A 114 9.20 -15.63 -9.26
CA PRO A 114 7.98 -16.43 -9.08
C PRO A 114 7.04 -15.86 -8.00
N ARG A 115 7.22 -14.62 -7.56
CA ARG A 115 6.57 -14.03 -6.38
C ARG A 115 5.16 -13.47 -6.63
N ILE A 116 4.68 -13.58 -7.87
CA ILE A 116 3.39 -13.03 -8.30
C ILE A 116 2.39 -14.17 -8.54
N HIS A 117 1.20 -14.00 -7.99
CA HIS A 117 0.04 -14.83 -8.28
C HIS A 117 -1.04 -13.99 -8.95
N HIS A 118 -1.67 -14.51 -10.02
CA HIS A 118 -2.86 -13.92 -10.62
C HIS A 118 -4.04 -14.88 -10.44
N HIS A 119 -5.10 -14.42 -9.76
CA HIS A 119 -6.34 -15.17 -9.64
C HIS A 119 -7.32 -14.70 -10.70
N GLN A 120 -7.69 -15.62 -11.60
CA GLN A 120 -8.76 -15.40 -12.55
C GLN A 120 -10.10 -15.73 -11.88
N TRP A 121 -10.92 -14.71 -11.67
CA TRP A 121 -12.16 -14.83 -10.91
C TRP A 121 -13.23 -15.63 -11.65
N SER A 122 -13.88 -16.52 -10.91
CA SER A 122 -15.15 -17.17 -11.23
C SER A 122 -16.23 -16.79 -10.22
N ALA A 123 -17.51 -16.91 -10.61
CA ALA A 123 -18.61 -16.62 -9.70
C ALA A 123 -18.57 -17.58 -8.50
N GLY A 124 -18.63 -17.02 -7.28
CA GLY A 124 -18.52 -17.79 -6.03
C GLY A 124 -17.12 -17.87 -5.44
N ASP A 125 -16.10 -17.44 -6.17
CA ASP A 125 -14.74 -17.34 -5.63
C ASP A 125 -14.68 -16.30 -4.51
N ALA A 126 -13.90 -16.62 -3.48
CA ALA A 126 -13.52 -15.69 -2.43
C ALA A 126 -12.01 -15.78 -2.22
N ALA A 127 -11.37 -14.63 -1.99
CA ALA A 127 -9.97 -14.56 -1.58
C ALA A 127 -9.86 -13.86 -0.24
N LEU A 128 -9.07 -14.45 0.65
CA LEU A 128 -8.61 -13.83 1.89
C LEU A 128 -7.10 -13.68 1.78
N TRP A 129 -6.58 -12.50 2.09
CA TRP A 129 -5.15 -12.26 2.03
C TRP A 129 -4.67 -11.39 3.19
N ASP A 130 -3.39 -11.54 3.51
CA ASP A 130 -2.73 -10.74 4.54
C ASP A 130 -2.15 -9.48 3.90
N ASN A 131 -2.80 -8.35 4.15
CA ASN A 131 -2.41 -7.07 3.58
C ASN A 131 -1.11 -6.50 4.18
N ARG A 132 -0.59 -7.10 5.26
CA ARG A 132 0.65 -6.68 5.93
C ARG A 132 1.91 -7.14 5.21
N ARG A 133 1.79 -7.97 4.18
CA ARG A 133 2.94 -8.57 3.47
C ARG A 133 2.74 -8.74 1.96
N LEU A 134 1.74 -8.08 1.38
CA LEU A 134 1.40 -8.20 -0.04
C LEU A 134 1.17 -6.83 -0.66
N MET A 135 1.54 -6.69 -1.93
CA MET A 135 0.93 -5.71 -2.82
C MET A 135 -0.09 -6.40 -3.71
N HIS A 136 -1.08 -5.66 -4.20
CA HIS A 136 -2.09 -6.21 -5.10
C HIS A 136 -2.49 -5.21 -6.19
N ARG A 137 -3.01 -5.73 -7.30
CA ARG A 137 -3.56 -4.91 -8.40
C ARG A 137 -4.69 -5.61 -9.11
N GLY A 138 -5.67 -4.84 -9.61
CA GLY A 138 -6.54 -5.32 -10.67
C GLY A 138 -5.77 -5.32 -12.00
N THR A 139 -5.88 -6.39 -12.78
CA THR A 139 -5.33 -6.39 -14.15
C THR A 139 -6.31 -5.73 -15.12
N PRO A 140 -5.82 -5.21 -16.26
CA PRO A 140 -6.69 -4.60 -17.26
C PRO A 140 -7.83 -5.53 -17.71
N PHE A 141 -8.98 -4.92 -17.97
CA PHE A 141 -10.17 -5.55 -18.55
C PHE A 141 -10.94 -4.53 -19.38
N ASP A 142 -11.94 -5.00 -20.12
CA ASP A 142 -12.85 -4.10 -20.83
C ASP A 142 -13.72 -3.32 -19.82
N MET A 143 -13.40 -2.04 -19.64
CA MET A 143 -14.09 -1.15 -18.69
C MET A 143 -15.54 -0.83 -19.10
N THR A 144 -15.98 -1.19 -20.31
CA THR A 144 -17.40 -1.11 -20.70
C THR A 144 -18.23 -2.26 -20.11
N GLU A 145 -17.58 -3.32 -19.67
CA GLU A 145 -18.23 -4.45 -19.02
C GLU A 145 -18.22 -4.28 -17.50
N PRO A 146 -19.35 -4.54 -16.81
CA PRO A 146 -19.38 -4.43 -15.36
C PRO A 146 -18.46 -5.48 -14.71
N ARG A 147 -17.73 -5.04 -13.69
CA ARG A 147 -16.94 -5.88 -12.78
C ARG A 147 -17.23 -5.42 -11.36
N VAL A 148 -18.10 -6.17 -10.68
CA VAL A 148 -18.52 -5.87 -9.30
C VAL A 148 -17.89 -6.89 -8.36
N MET A 149 -17.26 -6.39 -7.31
CA MET A 149 -16.69 -7.21 -6.24
C MET A 149 -17.12 -6.64 -4.90
N TRP A 150 -17.47 -7.52 -3.97
CA TRP A 150 -17.71 -7.14 -2.58
C TRP A 150 -16.42 -7.34 -1.81
N HIS A 151 -16.09 -6.38 -0.94
CA HIS A 151 -14.91 -6.49 -0.11
C HIS A 151 -15.20 -5.96 1.30
N THR A 152 -14.49 -6.52 2.26
CA THR A 152 -14.41 -6.02 3.63
C THR A 152 -12.96 -6.06 4.08
N ARG A 153 -12.63 -5.31 5.12
CA ARG A 153 -11.28 -5.23 5.67
C ARG A 153 -11.33 -5.51 7.16
N ILE A 154 -10.32 -6.22 7.65
CA ILE A 154 -10.12 -6.45 9.07
C ILE A 154 -9.12 -5.39 9.55
N ALA A 155 -9.47 -4.68 10.62
CA ALA A 155 -8.58 -3.69 11.21
C ALA A 155 -7.31 -4.35 11.75
N GLY A 156 -6.17 -3.68 11.54
CA GLY A 156 -4.91 -4.10 12.11
C GLY A 156 -4.75 -3.70 13.58
N ASP A 157 -3.72 -4.21 14.25
CA ASP A 157 -3.34 -3.73 15.59
C ASP A 157 -2.71 -2.33 15.48
N PRO A 158 -3.27 -1.29 16.10
CA PRO A 158 -2.67 0.05 16.08
C PRO A 158 -1.22 0.10 16.54
N ALA A 159 -0.80 -0.76 17.48
CA ALA A 159 0.59 -0.79 17.96
C ALA A 159 1.60 -1.21 16.87
N THR A 160 1.14 -1.96 15.85
CA THR A 160 2.01 -2.50 14.81
C THR A 160 1.71 -1.93 13.42
N GLU A 161 0.49 -1.43 13.18
CA GLU A 161 0.01 -1.04 11.85
C GLU A 161 -0.07 0.48 11.61
N LEU A 162 -0.07 1.30 12.67
CA LEU A 162 -0.09 2.76 12.55
C LEU A 162 1.23 3.28 11.95
N ALA A 163 1.19 4.44 11.27
CA ALA A 163 2.39 5.07 10.74
C ALA A 163 3.22 5.73 11.85
N ASP A 164 4.54 5.86 11.64
CA ASP A 164 5.49 6.35 12.64
C ASP A 164 5.11 7.75 13.17
N ASN A 165 4.63 8.62 12.28
CA ASN A 165 4.21 9.99 12.59
C ASN A 165 2.80 10.11 13.21
N HIS A 166 2.09 8.99 13.39
CA HIS A 166 0.77 8.95 14.04
C HIS A 166 0.79 8.24 15.40
N LEU A 167 1.88 7.58 15.79
CA LEU A 167 1.96 6.85 17.08
C LEU A 167 1.73 7.74 18.32
N GLY A 168 2.04 9.03 18.23
CA GLY A 168 1.88 9.99 19.33
C GLY A 168 0.49 10.63 19.48
N SER A 169 -0.41 10.49 18.49
CA SER A 169 -1.76 11.07 18.59
C SER A 169 -2.66 10.31 19.57
N GLN A 170 -2.37 9.03 19.81
CA GLN A 170 -3.06 8.16 20.79
C GLN A 170 -2.94 8.66 22.24
N GLN A 171 -1.90 9.42 22.60
CA GLN A 171 -1.75 9.95 23.97
C GLN A 171 -2.57 11.23 24.24
N ARG A 172 -3.17 11.85 23.22
CA ARG A 172 -3.83 13.17 23.35
C ARG A 172 -5.35 13.16 23.28
N SER A 173 -5.99 12.06 22.87
CA SER A 173 -7.46 12.00 22.76
C SER A 173 -8.01 10.70 23.33
N GLY A 174 -8.42 10.74 24.60
CA GLY A 174 -9.27 9.71 25.21
C GLY A 174 -10.73 9.77 24.74
N ALA A 175 -10.99 10.12 23.48
CA ALA A 175 -12.32 10.18 22.89
C ALA A 175 -12.23 10.01 21.37
N ASP A 176 -12.95 9.00 20.87
CA ASP A 176 -13.47 8.87 19.50
C ASP A 176 -12.59 9.40 18.35
N VAL A 177 -11.52 8.65 18.04
CA VAL A 177 -10.94 8.60 16.70
C VAL A 177 -10.75 7.12 16.32
N MET A 178 -11.81 6.33 16.38
CA MET A 178 -11.86 5.00 15.74
C MET A 178 -12.49 5.12 14.35
N GLY A 179 -11.86 5.93 13.49
CA GLY A 179 -12.19 6.04 12.08
C GLY A 179 -10.96 5.70 11.24
N GLU A 180 -10.96 4.52 10.62
CA GLU A 180 -10.43 4.29 9.27
C GLU A 180 -8.91 4.45 8.99
N ASP A 181 -8.06 4.77 9.97
CA ASP A 181 -6.62 5.06 9.75
C ASP A 181 -5.67 3.84 9.79
N THR A 182 -6.19 2.62 9.97
CA THR A 182 -5.35 1.41 10.07
C THR A 182 -5.06 0.75 8.72
N LEU A 183 -5.45 1.39 7.62
CA LEU A 183 -5.41 0.76 6.31
C LEU A 183 -4.04 0.97 5.66
N ILE A 184 -3.24 -0.09 5.65
CA ILE A 184 -2.19 -0.26 4.66
C ILE A 184 -2.87 -0.18 3.29
N VAL A 185 -2.81 0.99 2.65
CA VAL A 185 -3.17 1.10 1.25
C VAL A 185 -1.98 0.55 0.47
N GLY A 186 -2.08 -0.72 0.08
CA GLY A 186 -1.22 -1.32 -0.94
C GLY A 186 -1.59 -0.81 -2.32
#